data_AF-A0A517WX41-F1
#
_entry.id   AF-A0A517WX41-F1
#
_cell.length_a   1.000
_cell.length_b   1.000
_cell.length_c   1.000
_cell.angle_alpha   90.00
_cell.angle_beta   90.00
_cell.angle_gamma   90.00
#
_symmetry.space_group_name_H-M   'P 1'
#
loop_
_entity.id
_entity.type
_entity.pdbx_description
1 polymer ?
#
loop_
_entity_poly.entity_id
_entity_poly.type
_entity_poly.pdbx_seq_one_letter_code
_entity_poly.pdbx_strand_id
1 'polypeptide(L)'
;MQKKKLRHLMNCEGVSRRSFVQAGLLGAGGLGIADLLKLKAEGAINQRQQDTNVILFWLSGGPGHMETWDPKPEAPSDYRGPFESIATSLAGVSFGELMPEQAKLADHLAVLRTVNHGSGDHTKGNHWMLTGFEGPAFNAPDNRVQRRPSMGSAAAFLRGANQKGIPPYVGVPHLRGGTDNLFHYSSYIGGGSNPFIVNSDPNTSQFGVKNLTLARGLTLDRLRNRQKLLGSLDVLPRSHEKSIRDLDEHQQKAFTLLSSKGVRSAFDISAEPDALRDSYGRHTFGQSALLARRLIEHGVTFVTVNCVPWDHHGSAGRYKTEEGAHKLIPPLDAAIAGLVRDLMDRGLYEKTLVVAMGEFGRTPRMNRYAGRDHWGRTFSVLMGCGGMKMGQVVGRSSARGEHVVERPVTPQDVAATVYRHLGIDSQRVVIHDRLDRPMPLLDTGEPVAELFG
;
A
#
# COMPACT_ATOMS: atom_id res chain seq x y z
N MET A 1 -15.11 -27.21 58.62
CA MET A 1 -13.78 -26.76 58.14
C MET A 1 -13.40 -27.63 56.95
N GLN A 2 -13.04 -27.22 55.74
CA GLN A 2 -12.62 -25.96 55.11
C GLN A 2 -12.96 -26.09 53.60
N LYS A 3 -13.54 -25.04 52.98
CA LYS A 3 -13.64 -24.93 51.53
C LYS A 3 -12.32 -24.35 50.99
N LYS A 4 -11.56 -25.12 50.19
CA LYS A 4 -10.41 -24.58 49.42
C LYS A 4 -10.93 -23.80 48.20
N LYS A 5 -10.87 -22.47 48.26
CA LYS A 5 -11.02 -21.59 47.08
C LYS A 5 -9.72 -21.67 46.26
N LEU A 6 -9.76 -22.26 45.06
CA LEU A 6 -8.73 -21.99 44.06
C LEU A 6 -8.97 -20.58 43.50
N ARG A 7 -8.07 -19.64 43.86
CA ARG A 7 -7.98 -18.35 43.18
C ARG A 7 -7.30 -18.56 41.84
N HIS A 8 -8.01 -18.38 40.74
CA HIS A 8 -7.38 -18.14 39.44
C HIS A 8 -6.71 -16.77 39.48
N LEU A 9 -5.38 -16.76 39.42
CA LEU A 9 -4.59 -15.55 39.25
C LEU A 9 -4.78 -15.05 37.81
N MET A 10 -5.78 -14.19 37.61
CA MET A 10 -5.86 -13.32 36.43
C MET A 10 -4.91 -12.15 36.67
N ASN A 11 -4.00 -11.88 35.74
CA ASN A 11 -3.31 -10.60 35.66
C ASN A 11 -4.27 -9.56 35.06
N CYS A 12 -3.99 -8.26 35.29
CA CYS A 12 -4.86 -7.14 34.93
C CYS A 12 -5.14 -6.97 33.42
N GLU A 13 -4.60 -7.85 32.57
CA GLU A 13 -4.81 -7.86 31.11
C GLU A 13 -5.64 -9.06 30.62
N GLY A 14 -6.14 -9.92 31.52
CA GLY A 14 -7.11 -10.97 31.18
C GLY A 14 -6.56 -12.20 30.44
N VAL A 15 -5.24 -12.39 30.37
CA VAL A 15 -4.63 -13.55 29.70
C VAL A 15 -4.22 -14.60 30.74
N SER A 16 -4.87 -15.77 30.70
CA SER A 16 -4.51 -16.87 31.59
C SER A 16 -3.26 -17.63 31.09
N ARG A 17 -2.42 -18.13 32.01
CA ARG A 17 -1.26 -19.00 31.67
C ARG A 17 -1.66 -20.23 30.84
N ARG A 18 -2.90 -20.72 31.00
CA ARG A 18 -3.44 -21.84 30.23
C ARG A 18 -3.77 -21.45 28.78
N SER A 19 -4.24 -20.24 28.57
CA SER A 19 -4.50 -19.68 27.22
C SER A 19 -3.19 -19.49 26.44
N PHE A 20 -2.11 -19.10 27.10
CA PHE A 20 -0.77 -18.98 26.50
C PHE A 20 -0.22 -20.34 26.04
N VAL A 21 -0.34 -21.36 26.89
CA VAL A 21 0.11 -22.73 26.59
C VAL A 21 -0.78 -23.41 25.55
N GLN A 22 -2.10 -23.18 25.55
CA GLN A 22 -3.01 -23.67 24.51
C GLN A 22 -2.81 -22.98 23.15
N ALA A 23 -2.43 -21.69 23.13
CA ALA A 23 -2.04 -21.00 21.90
C ALA A 23 -0.72 -21.54 21.32
N GLY A 24 0.22 -21.96 22.18
CA GLY A 24 1.48 -22.57 21.77
C GLY A 24 1.39 -24.03 21.31
N LEU A 25 0.43 -24.81 21.84
CA LEU A 25 0.32 -26.26 21.57
C LEU A 25 -0.58 -26.65 20.38
N LEU A 26 -1.39 -25.74 19.82
CA LEU A 26 -2.41 -26.09 18.81
C LEU A 26 -2.11 -25.69 17.35
N GLY A 27 -0.90 -25.24 17.01
CA GLY A 27 -0.57 -25.18 15.59
C GLY A 27 0.83 -24.70 15.26
N ALA A 28 1.39 -25.28 14.21
CA ALA A 28 2.50 -24.71 13.45
C ALA A 28 2.15 -23.34 12.79
N GLY A 29 1.03 -22.70 13.16
CA GLY A 29 0.69 -21.30 12.90
C GLY A 29 0.71 -20.40 14.16
N GLY A 30 1.00 -20.97 15.34
CA GLY A 30 1.16 -20.23 16.60
C GLY A 30 2.53 -19.55 16.74
N LEU A 31 3.51 -19.94 15.92
CA LEU A 31 4.84 -19.32 15.88
C LEU A 31 4.74 -17.81 15.55
N GLY A 32 3.85 -17.42 14.64
CA GLY A 32 3.66 -16.01 14.29
C GLY A 32 3.00 -15.14 15.37
N ILE A 33 2.11 -15.70 16.19
CA ILE A 33 1.41 -14.93 17.25
C ILE A 33 2.35 -14.72 18.44
N ALA A 34 3.11 -15.75 18.84
CA ALA A 34 4.09 -15.62 19.91
C ALA A 34 5.18 -14.61 19.55
N ASP A 35 5.70 -14.67 18.32
CA ASP A 35 6.66 -13.71 17.79
C ASP A 35 6.06 -12.30 17.73
N LEU A 36 4.82 -12.15 17.27
CA LEU A 36 4.14 -10.85 17.24
C LEU A 36 3.95 -10.26 18.65
N LEU A 37 3.54 -11.09 19.62
CA LEU A 37 3.40 -10.65 21.01
C LEU A 37 4.74 -10.27 21.61
N LYS A 38 5.81 -11.00 21.27
CA LYS A 38 7.18 -10.67 21.66
C LYS A 38 7.62 -9.33 21.08
N LEU A 39 7.45 -9.11 19.77
CA LEU A 39 7.76 -7.84 19.11
C LEU A 39 7.00 -6.66 19.72
N LYS A 40 5.72 -6.86 20.10
CA LYS A 40 4.93 -5.86 20.83
C LYS A 40 5.48 -5.60 22.23
N ALA A 41 5.82 -6.65 22.98
CA ALA A 41 6.39 -6.53 24.33
C ALA A 41 7.77 -5.84 24.33
N GLU A 42 8.57 -6.07 23.29
CA GLU A 42 9.88 -5.44 23.09
C GLU A 42 9.78 -4.00 22.55
N GLY A 43 8.58 -3.54 22.21
CA GLY A 43 8.33 -2.19 21.70
C GLY A 43 8.73 -1.98 20.24
N ALA A 44 8.97 -3.06 19.47
CA ALA A 44 9.20 -2.96 18.03
C ALA A 44 7.94 -2.53 17.26
N ILE A 45 6.75 -2.75 17.84
CA ILE A 45 5.48 -2.23 17.34
C ILE A 45 4.89 -1.25 18.36
N ASN A 46 4.89 0.04 18.03
CA ASN A 46 4.36 1.10 18.88
C ASN A 46 2.83 1.13 18.83
N GLN A 47 2.20 0.69 19.92
CA GLN A 47 0.73 0.68 20.05
C GLN A 47 0.11 2.07 20.13
N ARG A 48 0.88 3.13 20.41
CA ARG A 48 0.33 4.51 20.43
C ARG A 48 -0.04 5.02 19.04
N GLN A 49 0.57 4.45 18.01
CA GLN A 49 0.25 4.75 16.61
C GLN A 49 -0.81 3.79 16.06
N GLN A 50 -1.55 3.04 16.91
CA GLN A 50 -2.47 1.98 16.46
C GLN A 50 -3.61 2.48 15.56
N ASP A 51 -3.83 3.78 15.43
CA ASP A 51 -4.84 4.41 14.56
C ASP A 51 -4.29 5.01 13.26
N THR A 52 -2.96 4.98 13.04
CA THR A 52 -2.34 5.43 11.80
C THR A 52 -2.62 4.46 10.63
N ASN A 53 -2.68 4.99 9.42
CA ASN A 53 -2.93 4.23 8.20
C ASN A 53 -2.16 4.81 7.00
N VAL A 54 -2.09 4.04 5.91
CA VAL A 54 -1.38 4.41 4.68
C VAL A 54 -2.28 4.23 3.46
N ILE A 55 -2.29 5.21 2.57
CA ILE A 55 -2.85 5.12 1.22
C ILE A 55 -1.70 5.20 0.22
N LEU A 56 -1.42 4.09 -0.47
CA LEU A 56 -0.41 3.98 -1.50
C LEU A 56 -1.05 4.11 -2.89
N PHE A 57 -0.71 5.15 -3.64
CA PHE A 57 -0.93 5.23 -5.08
C PHE A 57 0.20 4.49 -5.80
N TRP A 58 -0.11 3.30 -6.29
CA TRP A 58 0.85 2.49 -7.03
C TRP A 58 0.78 2.81 -8.53
N LEU A 59 1.88 3.36 -9.05
CA LEU A 59 1.99 3.89 -10.40
C LEU A 59 2.75 2.91 -11.31
N SER A 60 2.26 1.67 -11.42
CA SER A 60 2.97 0.62 -12.16
C SER A 60 3.18 0.98 -13.63
N GLY A 61 4.44 0.93 -14.04
CA GLY A 61 4.90 1.38 -15.34
C GLY A 61 5.83 2.58 -15.24
N GLY A 62 6.39 2.93 -14.09
CA GLY A 62 7.50 3.88 -13.98
C GLY A 62 7.12 5.31 -14.37
N PRO A 63 6.49 6.09 -13.47
CA PRO A 63 6.07 7.46 -13.78
C PRO A 63 7.28 8.34 -14.14
N GLY A 64 7.15 9.12 -15.21
CA GLY A 64 8.20 10.05 -15.64
C GLY A 64 8.36 11.18 -14.63
N HIS A 65 9.51 11.25 -13.95
CA HIS A 65 9.78 12.29 -12.96
C HIS A 65 9.80 13.69 -13.59
N MET A 66 10.20 13.81 -14.86
CA MET A 66 10.24 15.08 -15.58
C MET A 66 8.86 15.59 -15.98
N GLU A 67 7.91 14.69 -16.25
CA GLU A 67 6.51 15.03 -16.53
C GLU A 67 5.71 15.27 -15.24
N THR A 68 6.23 14.86 -14.09
CA THR A 68 5.57 14.96 -12.78
C THR A 68 6.33 15.91 -11.85
N TRP A 69 7.02 15.39 -10.83
CA TRP A 69 7.43 16.17 -9.66
C TRP A 69 8.84 16.78 -9.75
N ASP A 70 9.57 16.53 -10.84
CA ASP A 70 10.93 17.01 -11.07
C ASP A 70 11.17 17.48 -12.53
N PRO A 71 10.37 18.43 -13.05
CA PRO A 71 10.57 18.97 -14.38
C PRO A 71 11.92 19.68 -14.51
N LYS A 72 12.50 19.65 -15.71
CA LYS A 72 13.77 20.33 -16.04
C LYS A 72 13.55 21.37 -17.14
N PRO A 73 12.89 22.51 -16.86
CA PRO A 73 12.52 23.50 -17.89
C PRO A 73 13.75 24.06 -18.64
N GLU A 74 14.89 24.17 -17.95
CA GLU A 74 16.16 24.66 -18.51
C GLU A 74 16.97 23.59 -19.27
N ALA A 75 16.53 22.33 -19.27
CA ALA A 75 17.21 21.28 -20.03
C ALA A 75 16.95 21.42 -21.54
N PRO A 76 17.85 20.93 -22.41
CA PRO A 76 17.60 20.90 -23.86
C PRO A 76 16.26 20.23 -24.21
N SER A 77 15.67 20.57 -25.35
CA SER A 77 14.34 20.10 -25.76
C SER A 77 14.19 18.57 -25.80
N ASP A 78 15.26 17.85 -26.18
CA ASP A 78 15.29 16.39 -26.19
C ASP A 78 15.34 15.76 -24.78
N TYR A 79 15.59 16.59 -23.75
CA TYR A 79 15.52 16.21 -22.35
C TYR A 79 14.25 16.71 -21.66
N ARG A 80 13.96 18.02 -21.68
CA ARG A 80 12.83 18.60 -20.93
C ARG A 80 11.48 18.01 -21.35
N GLY A 81 11.38 17.53 -22.59
CA GLY A 81 10.15 16.94 -23.12
C GLY A 81 9.19 17.99 -23.68
N PRO A 82 7.96 17.60 -24.02
CA PRO A 82 6.98 18.48 -24.65
C PRO A 82 6.26 19.40 -23.65
N PHE A 83 6.43 19.17 -22.35
CA PHE A 83 5.67 19.85 -21.30
C PHE A 83 6.47 20.98 -20.68
N GLU A 84 5.76 22.03 -20.30
CA GLU A 84 6.26 23.11 -19.47
C GLU A 84 6.14 22.77 -17.98
N SER A 85 6.72 23.64 -17.14
CA SER A 85 6.62 23.55 -15.68
C SER A 85 5.80 24.70 -15.11
N ILE A 86 5.13 24.44 -13.99
CA ILE A 86 4.37 25.44 -13.24
C ILE A 86 4.96 25.62 -11.84
N ALA A 87 4.91 26.86 -11.34
CA ALA A 87 5.28 27.16 -9.97
C ALA A 87 4.31 26.49 -8.98
N THR A 88 4.82 26.10 -7.81
CA THR A 88 4.03 25.53 -6.72
C THR A 88 3.85 26.53 -5.58
N SER A 89 3.08 26.18 -4.54
CA SER A 89 3.00 26.97 -3.30
C SER A 89 4.33 27.06 -2.54
N LEU A 90 5.31 26.21 -2.88
CA LEU A 90 6.67 26.28 -2.37
C LEU A 90 7.55 27.15 -3.26
N ALA A 91 8.14 28.19 -2.67
CA ALA A 91 9.05 29.09 -3.37
C ALA A 91 10.24 28.33 -3.99
N GLY A 92 10.51 28.56 -5.27
CA GLY A 92 11.61 27.92 -6.00
C GLY A 92 11.38 26.46 -6.39
N VAL A 93 10.19 25.91 -6.12
CA VAL A 93 9.80 24.54 -6.53
C VAL A 93 8.75 24.61 -7.62
N SER A 94 9.01 23.86 -8.70
CA SER A 94 8.09 23.68 -9.82
C SER A 94 7.72 22.21 -10.01
N PHE A 95 6.49 21.97 -10.47
CA PHE A 95 5.96 20.69 -10.94
C PHE A 95 5.63 20.76 -12.44
N GLY A 96 5.38 19.62 -13.08
CA GLY A 96 4.89 19.58 -14.47
C GLY A 96 3.54 20.28 -14.61
N GLU A 97 3.29 20.93 -15.75
CA GLU A 97 2.08 21.74 -15.99
C GLU A 97 0.76 20.95 -15.86
N LEU A 98 0.81 19.63 -15.99
CA LEU A 98 -0.35 18.75 -15.85
C LEU A 98 -0.76 18.47 -14.39
N MET A 99 -0.07 19.07 -13.41
CA MET A 99 -0.36 18.89 -11.97
C MET A 99 -0.72 20.19 -11.22
N PRO A 100 -1.67 21.00 -11.73
CA PRO A 100 -2.01 22.28 -11.11
C PRO A 100 -2.60 22.15 -9.70
N GLU A 101 -3.29 21.05 -9.38
CA GLU A 101 -3.93 20.89 -8.08
C GLU A 101 -2.94 20.49 -6.98
N GLN A 102 -2.00 19.58 -7.27
CA GLN A 102 -0.89 19.27 -6.38
C GLN A 102 0.06 20.44 -6.22
N ALA A 103 0.31 21.23 -7.28
CA ALA A 103 1.17 22.42 -7.20
C ALA A 103 0.64 23.45 -6.17
N LYS A 104 -0.69 23.62 -6.07
CA LYS A 104 -1.32 24.50 -5.07
C LYS A 104 -1.20 23.97 -3.64
N LEU A 105 -1.01 22.66 -3.48
CA LEU A 105 -0.95 21.96 -2.19
C LEU A 105 0.48 21.51 -1.84
N ALA A 106 1.51 22.07 -2.49
CA ALA A 106 2.87 21.59 -2.32
C ALA A 106 3.39 21.75 -0.87
N ASP A 107 2.86 22.69 -0.11
CA ASP A 107 3.05 22.87 1.34
C ASP A 107 2.54 21.70 2.19
N HIS A 108 1.61 20.90 1.66
CA HIS A 108 1.11 19.67 2.27
C HIS A 108 1.77 18.39 1.73
N LEU A 109 2.74 18.53 0.85
CA LEU A 109 3.43 17.44 0.16
C LEU A 109 4.95 17.50 0.40
N ALA A 110 5.59 16.35 0.36
CA ALA A 110 7.03 16.20 0.30
C ALA A 110 7.41 15.36 -0.91
N VAL A 111 8.35 15.84 -1.73
CA VAL A 111 8.82 15.11 -2.90
C VAL A 111 10.24 14.62 -2.67
N LEU A 112 10.44 13.31 -2.71
CA LEU A 112 11.75 12.67 -2.71
C LEU A 112 12.22 12.56 -4.17
N ARG A 113 13.10 13.45 -4.64
CA ARG A 113 13.51 13.52 -6.06
C ARG A 113 14.62 12.57 -6.47
N THR A 114 15.21 11.88 -5.50
CA THR A 114 16.47 11.14 -5.64
C THR A 114 16.36 9.69 -5.22
N VAL A 115 15.15 9.13 -5.31
CA VAL A 115 14.96 7.70 -5.12
C VAL A 115 15.66 6.97 -6.26
N ASN A 116 16.45 5.95 -5.93
CA ASN A 116 17.22 5.20 -6.92
C ASN A 116 17.56 3.79 -6.43
N HIS A 117 17.61 2.84 -7.37
CA HIS A 117 18.10 1.47 -7.14
C HIS A 117 18.83 0.91 -8.38
N GLY A 118 19.06 1.73 -9.41
CA GLY A 118 19.87 1.41 -10.58
C GLY A 118 19.24 0.48 -11.62
N SER A 119 18.09 -0.14 -11.34
CA SER A 119 17.46 -1.11 -12.23
C SER A 119 16.34 -0.51 -13.09
N GLY A 120 16.34 -0.78 -14.39
CA GLY A 120 15.21 -0.50 -15.29
C GLY A 120 14.30 -1.72 -15.52
N ASP A 121 14.47 -2.79 -14.74
CA ASP A 121 13.69 -4.02 -14.85
C ASP A 121 12.41 -3.92 -14.00
N HIS A 122 11.26 -4.12 -14.63
CA HIS A 122 9.95 -4.04 -13.97
C HIS A 122 9.83 -5.01 -12.80
N THR A 123 10.15 -6.30 -12.97
CA THR A 123 9.95 -7.28 -11.90
C THR A 123 10.88 -7.00 -10.72
N LYS A 124 12.12 -6.57 -11.00
CA LYS A 124 13.05 -6.14 -9.95
C LYS A 124 12.53 -4.93 -9.19
N GLY A 125 12.18 -3.85 -9.91
CA GLY A 125 11.75 -2.58 -9.33
C GLY A 125 10.43 -2.71 -8.55
N ASN A 126 9.44 -3.43 -9.09
CA ASN A 126 8.15 -3.63 -8.44
C ASN A 126 8.36 -4.29 -7.07
N HIS A 127 9.14 -5.38 -7.02
CA HIS A 127 9.43 -6.05 -5.75
C HIS A 127 10.24 -5.14 -4.80
N TRP A 128 11.21 -4.39 -5.32
CA TRP A 128 12.07 -3.53 -4.50
C TRP A 128 11.30 -2.40 -3.82
N MET A 129 10.49 -1.66 -4.57
CA MET A 129 9.72 -0.55 -4.02
C MET A 129 8.56 -1.02 -3.14
N LEU A 130 7.98 -2.21 -3.38
CA LEU A 130 6.90 -2.74 -2.55
C LEU A 130 7.38 -3.46 -1.29
N THR A 131 8.63 -3.93 -1.23
CA THR A 131 9.11 -4.79 -0.13
C THR A 131 10.40 -4.30 0.54
N GLY A 132 11.15 -3.40 -0.08
CA GLY A 132 12.51 -3.02 0.33
C GLY A 132 13.62 -3.95 -0.19
N PHE A 133 13.31 -4.97 -0.99
CA PHE A 133 14.31 -5.93 -1.49
C PHE A 133 14.25 -6.11 -3.00
N GLU A 134 15.40 -6.23 -3.65
CA GLU A 134 15.44 -6.52 -5.08
C GLU A 134 14.66 -7.81 -5.45
N GLY A 135 13.82 -7.70 -6.48
CA GLY A 135 13.07 -8.83 -7.00
C GLY A 135 13.86 -9.76 -7.92
N PRO A 136 13.23 -10.84 -8.39
CA PRO A 136 13.76 -11.61 -9.51
C PRO A 136 13.84 -10.75 -10.78
N ALA A 137 14.80 -11.06 -11.66
CA ALA A 137 14.88 -10.46 -12.99
C ALA A 137 13.72 -10.91 -13.89
N PHE A 138 13.32 -10.09 -14.86
CA PHE A 138 12.17 -10.39 -15.72
C PHE A 138 12.33 -11.69 -16.51
N ASN A 139 13.57 -12.07 -16.83
CA ASN A 139 13.94 -13.28 -17.57
C ASN A 139 14.26 -14.48 -16.66
N ALA A 140 14.17 -14.33 -15.34
CA ALA A 140 14.39 -15.42 -14.42
C ALA A 140 13.20 -16.40 -14.46
N PRO A 141 13.42 -17.73 -14.30
CA PRO A 141 12.34 -18.71 -14.23
C PRO A 141 11.34 -18.44 -13.10
N ASP A 142 11.78 -17.74 -12.05
CA ASP A 142 11.01 -17.41 -10.87
C ASP A 142 10.57 -15.93 -10.83
N ASN A 143 10.52 -15.24 -11.98
CA ASN A 143 10.17 -13.81 -12.13
C ASN A 143 8.80 -13.39 -11.56
N ARG A 144 7.97 -14.32 -11.10
CA ARG A 144 6.65 -14.08 -10.48
C ARG A 144 6.59 -14.48 -9.01
N VAL A 145 7.68 -15.00 -8.45
CA VAL A 145 7.71 -15.49 -7.07
C VAL A 145 7.87 -14.32 -6.11
N GLN A 146 6.90 -14.15 -5.20
CA GLN A 146 7.01 -13.20 -4.09
C GLN A 146 8.06 -13.68 -3.09
N ARG A 147 9.20 -12.99 -2.99
CA ARG A 147 10.30 -13.38 -2.08
C ARG A 147 10.19 -12.75 -0.69
N ARG A 148 9.55 -11.57 -0.58
CA ARG A 148 9.37 -10.81 0.67
C ARG A 148 7.93 -10.33 0.79
N PRO A 149 7.37 -10.12 1.99
CA PRO A 149 6.05 -9.51 2.10
C PRO A 149 6.05 -8.07 1.58
N SER A 150 4.99 -7.67 0.88
CA SER A 150 4.77 -6.25 0.56
C SER A 150 4.58 -5.42 1.83
N MET A 151 4.84 -4.12 1.78
CA MET A 151 4.59 -3.20 2.91
C MET A 151 3.17 -3.33 3.46
N GLY A 152 2.16 -3.39 2.57
CA GLY A 152 0.77 -3.56 2.98
C GLY A 152 0.51 -4.91 3.68
N SER A 153 1.11 -6.00 3.20
CA SER A 153 0.99 -7.31 3.84
C SER A 153 1.75 -7.40 5.17
N ALA A 154 2.93 -6.77 5.25
CA ALA A 154 3.69 -6.67 6.49
C ALA A 154 2.92 -5.85 7.54
N ALA A 155 2.34 -4.72 7.15
CA ALA A 155 1.46 -3.92 7.99
C ALA A 155 0.25 -4.75 8.45
N ALA A 156 -0.42 -5.47 7.55
CA ALA A 156 -1.54 -6.33 7.90
C ALA A 156 -1.18 -7.41 8.94
N PHE A 157 0.01 -8.00 8.82
CA PHE A 157 0.50 -9.01 9.76
C PHE A 157 0.86 -8.42 11.13
N LEU A 158 1.64 -7.34 11.15
CA LEU A 158 2.20 -6.76 12.39
C LEU A 158 1.18 -5.91 13.16
N ARG A 159 0.30 -5.22 12.44
CA ARG A 159 -0.64 -4.25 13.03
C ARG A 159 -2.08 -4.75 13.05
N GLY A 160 -2.46 -5.62 12.11
CA GLY A 160 -3.87 -5.95 11.89
C GLY A 160 -4.66 -4.72 11.43
N ALA A 161 -5.98 -4.79 11.53
CA ALA A 161 -6.86 -3.67 11.18
C ALA A 161 -7.00 -2.71 12.37
N ASN A 162 -7.14 -1.42 12.10
CA ASN A 162 -7.34 -0.40 13.13
C ASN A 162 -8.73 -0.50 13.79
N GLN A 163 -9.70 -1.12 13.10
CA GLN A 163 -11.00 -1.49 13.67
C GLN A 163 -11.30 -2.98 13.46
N LYS A 164 -12.09 -3.58 14.36
CA LYS A 164 -12.44 -4.99 14.25
C LYS A 164 -13.42 -5.24 13.10
N GLY A 165 -13.20 -6.31 12.35
CA GLY A 165 -14.13 -6.80 11.33
C GLY A 165 -13.92 -6.24 9.93
N ILE A 166 -13.02 -5.27 9.75
CA ILE A 166 -12.60 -4.73 8.44
C ILE A 166 -11.27 -5.41 8.01
N PRO A 167 -11.01 -5.62 6.70
CA PRO A 167 -9.73 -6.17 6.28
C PRO A 167 -8.59 -5.16 6.52
N PRO A 168 -7.42 -5.60 7.00
CA PRO A 168 -6.31 -4.68 7.32
C PRO A 168 -5.61 -4.10 6.09
N TYR A 169 -5.66 -4.81 4.96
CA TYR A 169 -5.04 -4.41 3.70
C TYR A 169 -6.03 -4.59 2.55
N VAL A 170 -6.26 -3.52 1.77
CA VAL A 170 -7.19 -3.50 0.64
C VAL A 170 -6.52 -2.99 -0.62
N GLY A 171 -6.85 -3.59 -1.77
CA GLY A 171 -6.45 -3.11 -3.09
C GLY A 171 -7.63 -2.62 -3.92
N VAL A 172 -7.53 -1.40 -4.47
CA VAL A 172 -8.60 -0.71 -5.22
C VAL A 172 -8.06 -0.16 -6.55
N PRO A 173 -8.79 -0.26 -7.68
CA PRO A 173 -9.95 -1.13 -7.87
C PRO A 173 -9.52 -2.60 -8.05
N HIS A 174 -8.28 -2.84 -8.49
CA HIS A 174 -7.64 -4.14 -8.64
C HIS A 174 -6.11 -3.98 -8.50
N LEU A 175 -5.38 -5.05 -8.18
CA LEU A 175 -3.91 -5.08 -8.09
C LEU A 175 -3.27 -5.79 -9.29
N ARG A 176 -3.91 -5.65 -10.45
CA ARG A 176 -3.49 -6.20 -11.76
C ARG A 176 -3.47 -5.08 -12.79
N GLY A 177 -2.99 -5.35 -14.01
CA GLY A 177 -2.82 -4.32 -15.04
C GLY A 177 -1.58 -3.46 -14.79
N GLY A 178 -1.12 -2.72 -15.81
CA GLY A 178 0.25 -2.19 -15.83
C GLY A 178 1.27 -3.25 -16.25
N THR A 179 2.54 -2.86 -16.38
CA THR A 179 3.62 -3.76 -16.80
C THR A 179 4.20 -4.48 -15.59
N ASP A 180 4.12 -5.81 -15.59
CA ASP A 180 4.57 -6.71 -14.52
C ASP A 180 4.22 -6.24 -13.09
N ASN A 181 3.00 -5.70 -12.94
CA ASN A 181 2.43 -5.26 -11.67
C ASN A 181 2.18 -6.46 -10.75
N LEU A 182 3.26 -6.87 -10.12
CA LEU A 182 3.39 -8.05 -9.29
C LEU A 182 3.73 -7.59 -7.87
N PHE A 183 3.72 -8.55 -6.98
CA PHE A 183 4.34 -8.46 -5.67
C PHE A 183 3.65 -7.70 -4.53
N HIS A 184 2.34 -7.55 -4.61
CA HIS A 184 1.49 -6.95 -3.57
C HIS A 184 1.09 -7.90 -2.41
N TYR A 185 1.77 -9.05 -2.24
CA TYR A 185 1.26 -10.17 -1.44
C TYR A 185 2.13 -10.51 -0.24
N SER A 186 1.66 -11.45 0.59
CA SER A 186 2.23 -11.75 1.89
C SER A 186 3.49 -12.63 1.86
N SER A 187 3.80 -13.30 0.75
CA SER A 187 4.93 -14.25 0.69
C SER A 187 4.81 -15.34 1.77
N TYR A 188 5.82 -15.47 2.65
CA TYR A 188 5.92 -16.49 3.68
C TYR A 188 5.10 -16.21 4.96
N ILE A 189 4.62 -14.98 5.19
CA ILE A 189 3.89 -14.60 6.44
C ILE A 189 2.43 -15.12 6.47
N GLY A 190 2.01 -15.87 5.46
CA GLY A 190 0.71 -16.54 5.40
C GLY A 190 -0.38 -15.78 4.64
N GLY A 191 -1.35 -16.52 4.08
CA GLY A 191 -2.39 -15.95 3.22
C GLY A 191 -3.33 -14.99 3.94
N GLY A 192 -3.38 -15.05 5.27
CA GLY A 192 -4.20 -14.17 6.10
C GLY A 192 -3.86 -12.67 6.01
N SER A 193 -2.67 -12.32 5.52
CA SER A 193 -2.19 -10.95 5.34
C SER A 193 -2.16 -10.51 3.87
N ASN A 194 -2.78 -11.29 2.97
CA ASN A 194 -2.98 -10.86 1.58
C ASN A 194 -3.99 -9.70 1.50
N PRO A 195 -3.87 -8.82 0.49
CA PRO A 195 -4.83 -7.77 0.27
C PRO A 195 -6.22 -8.34 -0.05
N PHE A 196 -7.25 -7.72 0.51
CA PHE A 196 -8.61 -7.86 0.01
C PHE A 196 -8.75 -7.02 -1.27
N ILE A 197 -8.92 -7.65 -2.42
CA ILE A 197 -8.98 -6.95 -3.71
C ILE A 197 -10.43 -6.73 -4.11
N VAL A 198 -10.80 -5.46 -4.36
CA VAL A 198 -12.17 -5.06 -4.69
C VAL A 198 -12.65 -5.67 -6.01
N ASN A 199 -11.78 -5.72 -7.02
CA ASN A 199 -12.05 -6.23 -8.37
C ASN A 199 -13.29 -5.61 -9.04
N SER A 200 -13.50 -4.31 -8.80
CA SER A 200 -14.58 -3.51 -9.37
C SER A 200 -14.17 -2.04 -9.34
N ASP A 201 -14.47 -1.30 -10.42
CA ASP A 201 -14.14 0.13 -10.52
C ASP A 201 -15.23 0.97 -9.82
N PRO A 202 -14.88 1.73 -8.76
CA PRO A 202 -15.82 2.57 -8.00
C PRO A 202 -16.44 3.74 -8.79
N ASN A 203 -15.93 4.03 -9.99
CA ASN A 203 -16.52 5.02 -10.89
C ASN A 203 -17.67 4.45 -11.75
N THR A 204 -17.84 3.13 -11.80
CA THR A 204 -18.89 2.51 -12.62
C THR A 204 -20.23 2.49 -11.90
N SER A 205 -21.34 2.63 -12.65
CA SER A 205 -22.70 2.54 -12.10
C SER A 205 -23.05 1.15 -11.56
N GLN A 206 -22.28 0.14 -11.96
CA GLN A 206 -22.42 -1.26 -11.52
C GLN A 206 -21.42 -1.62 -10.41
N PHE A 207 -20.78 -0.61 -9.80
CA PHE A 207 -19.81 -0.85 -8.75
C PHE A 207 -20.41 -1.73 -7.64
N GLY A 208 -19.68 -2.81 -7.34
CA GLY A 208 -20.12 -3.80 -6.36
C GLY A 208 -18.97 -4.72 -6.00
N VAL A 209 -18.81 -4.97 -4.71
CA VAL A 209 -17.77 -5.86 -4.22
C VAL A 209 -18.29 -7.31 -4.35
N LYS A 210 -17.78 -8.05 -5.34
CA LYS A 210 -18.24 -9.42 -5.68
C LYS A 210 -18.25 -10.37 -4.48
N ASN A 211 -17.36 -10.16 -3.50
CA ASN A 211 -17.23 -10.96 -2.29
C ASN A 211 -18.07 -10.45 -1.09
N LEU A 212 -18.85 -9.38 -1.25
CA LEU A 212 -19.76 -8.83 -0.23
C LEU A 212 -21.24 -8.93 -0.63
N THR A 213 -21.53 -9.29 -1.89
CA THR A 213 -22.87 -9.56 -2.38
C THR A 213 -23.28 -11.01 -2.13
N LEU A 214 -24.35 -11.21 -1.36
CA LEU A 214 -24.97 -12.52 -1.18
C LEU A 214 -25.66 -12.95 -2.48
N ALA A 215 -25.43 -14.19 -2.93
CA ALA A 215 -26.14 -14.74 -4.09
C ALA A 215 -27.67 -14.70 -3.86
N ARG A 216 -28.45 -14.45 -4.93
CA ARG A 216 -29.92 -14.38 -4.86
C ARG A 216 -30.49 -15.64 -4.18
N GLY A 217 -31.21 -15.46 -3.07
CA GLY A 217 -31.81 -16.56 -2.27
C GLY A 217 -30.99 -17.03 -1.05
N LEU A 218 -29.82 -16.44 -0.78
CA LEU A 218 -29.03 -16.67 0.44
C LEU A 218 -29.18 -15.50 1.41
N THR A 219 -29.91 -15.73 2.52
CA THR A 219 -29.98 -14.79 3.64
C THR A 219 -28.78 -14.98 4.59
N LEU A 220 -28.45 -13.94 5.38
CA LEU A 220 -27.38 -14.03 6.39
C LEU A 220 -27.63 -15.17 7.40
N ASP A 221 -28.89 -15.42 7.77
CA ASP A 221 -29.25 -16.50 8.69
C ASP A 221 -29.05 -17.88 8.07
N ARG A 222 -29.37 -18.05 6.78
CA ARG A 222 -29.11 -19.30 6.05
C ARG A 222 -27.60 -19.57 5.92
N LEU A 223 -26.80 -18.53 5.76
CA LEU A 223 -25.34 -18.62 5.74
C LEU A 223 -24.75 -18.96 7.11
N ARG A 224 -25.23 -18.32 8.19
CA ARG A 224 -24.87 -18.66 9.59
C ARG A 224 -25.21 -20.11 9.92
N ASN A 225 -26.36 -20.60 9.49
CA ASN A 225 -26.78 -21.99 9.73
C ASN A 225 -25.89 -22.99 8.98
N ARG A 226 -25.47 -22.68 7.75
CA ARG A 226 -24.50 -23.51 7.01
C ARG A 226 -23.12 -23.53 7.68
N GLN A 227 -22.63 -22.39 8.16
CA GLN A 227 -21.36 -22.34 8.89
C GLN A 227 -21.42 -23.15 10.20
N LYS A 228 -22.50 -23.04 10.96
CA LYS A 228 -22.72 -23.85 12.17
C LYS A 228 -22.76 -25.35 11.85
N LEU A 229 -23.40 -25.72 10.73
CA LEU A 229 -23.48 -27.11 10.29
C LEU A 229 -22.10 -27.63 9.84
N LEU A 230 -21.33 -26.85 9.07
CA LEU A 230 -19.95 -27.18 8.70
C LEU A 230 -19.08 -27.38 9.93
N GLY A 231 -19.11 -26.44 10.89
CA GLY A 231 -18.37 -26.57 12.15
C GLY A 231 -18.82 -27.75 13.00
N SER A 232 -20.07 -28.20 12.88
CA SER A 232 -20.57 -29.41 13.54
C SER A 232 -20.14 -30.72 12.85
N LEU A 233 -19.73 -30.65 11.57
CA LEU A 233 -19.22 -31.79 10.80
C LEU A 233 -17.70 -31.94 10.90
N ASP A 234 -16.98 -30.92 11.40
CA ASP A 234 -15.53 -30.91 11.60
C ASP A 234 -15.06 -31.58 12.92
N VAL A 235 -15.90 -32.42 13.53
CA VAL A 235 -15.58 -33.19 14.74
C VAL A 235 -14.63 -34.38 14.46
N LEU A 236 -14.22 -34.59 13.20
CA LEU A 236 -13.23 -35.60 12.83
C LEU A 236 -11.84 -34.97 12.68
N PRO A 237 -10.79 -35.49 13.35
CA PRO A 237 -9.44 -34.99 13.18
C PRO A 237 -8.94 -35.36 11.78
N ARG A 238 -9.06 -34.42 10.83
CA ARG A 238 -8.53 -34.58 9.48
C ARG A 238 -7.03 -34.29 9.51
N SER A 239 -6.23 -35.35 9.50
CA SER A 239 -4.78 -35.33 9.69
C SER A 239 -3.97 -34.93 8.46
N HIS A 240 -4.57 -34.61 7.31
CA HIS A 240 -3.82 -34.28 6.10
C HIS A 240 -4.45 -33.13 5.33
N GLU A 241 -3.74 -31.99 5.33
CA GLU A 241 -3.54 -31.02 4.23
C GLU A 241 -3.51 -29.56 4.71
N LYS A 242 -2.36 -28.89 4.50
CA LYS A 242 -2.16 -27.44 4.77
C LYS A 242 -3.04 -26.55 3.89
N SER A 243 -3.43 -27.00 2.70
CA SER A 243 -4.33 -26.28 1.78
C SER A 243 -5.72 -26.05 2.39
N ILE A 244 -6.21 -26.98 3.20
CA ILE A 244 -7.55 -26.94 3.80
C ILE A 244 -7.62 -25.94 4.96
N ARG A 245 -6.54 -25.74 5.73
CA ARG A 245 -6.49 -24.74 6.81
C ARG A 245 -6.43 -23.30 6.31
N ASP A 246 -5.68 -23.04 5.24
CA ASP A 246 -5.68 -21.72 4.58
C ASP A 246 -7.09 -21.43 4.00
N LEU A 247 -7.76 -22.46 3.44
CA LEU A 247 -9.16 -22.36 2.99
C LEU A 247 -10.12 -22.03 4.14
N ASP A 248 -9.96 -22.62 5.32
CA ASP A 248 -10.81 -22.34 6.49
C ASP A 248 -10.66 -20.90 7.01
N GLU A 249 -9.44 -20.37 7.09
CA GLU A 249 -9.22 -18.96 7.46
C GLU A 249 -9.78 -18.00 6.41
N HIS A 250 -9.62 -18.31 5.12
CA HIS A 250 -10.21 -17.54 4.04
C HIS A 250 -11.74 -17.57 4.07
N GLN A 251 -12.35 -18.73 4.35
CA GLN A 251 -13.80 -18.87 4.51
C GLN A 251 -14.35 -18.10 5.72
N GLN A 252 -13.67 -18.15 6.87
CA GLN A 252 -14.07 -17.41 8.07
C GLN A 252 -13.94 -15.89 7.89
N LYS A 253 -12.88 -15.41 7.23
CA LYS A 253 -12.73 -14.00 6.88
C LYS A 253 -13.80 -13.56 5.88
N ALA A 254 -14.02 -14.31 4.80
CA ALA A 254 -15.09 -14.04 3.84
C ALA A 254 -16.47 -13.99 4.52
N PHE A 255 -16.74 -14.90 5.45
CA PHE A 255 -17.99 -14.92 6.21
C PHE A 255 -18.14 -13.70 7.14
N THR A 256 -17.09 -13.30 7.85
CA THR A 256 -17.08 -12.11 8.71
C THR A 256 -17.29 -10.83 7.89
N LEU A 257 -16.63 -10.75 6.73
CA LEU A 257 -16.78 -9.65 5.77
C LEU A 257 -18.22 -9.56 5.24
N LEU A 258 -18.81 -10.70 4.84
CA LEU A 258 -20.17 -10.78 4.32
C LEU A 258 -21.26 -10.45 5.36
N SER A 259 -20.99 -10.74 6.63
CA SER A 259 -21.96 -10.65 7.73
C SER A 259 -21.86 -9.39 8.59
N SER A 260 -20.79 -8.60 8.45
CA SER A 260 -20.66 -7.34 9.19
C SER A 260 -21.32 -6.17 8.44
N LYS A 261 -22.17 -5.41 9.13
CA LYS A 261 -22.78 -4.20 8.57
C LYS A 261 -21.74 -3.10 8.29
N GLY A 262 -20.69 -3.01 9.13
CA GLY A 262 -19.64 -2.00 9.01
C GLY A 262 -18.73 -2.18 7.79
N VAL A 263 -18.52 -3.42 7.32
CA VAL A 263 -17.76 -3.65 6.08
C VAL A 263 -18.54 -3.14 4.87
N ARG A 264 -19.85 -3.39 4.78
CA ARG A 264 -20.64 -2.92 3.64
C ARG A 264 -20.68 -1.41 3.54
N SER A 265 -20.83 -0.70 4.67
CA SER A 265 -20.79 0.77 4.66
C SER A 265 -19.43 1.31 4.24
N ALA A 266 -18.33 0.67 4.65
CA ALA A 266 -16.98 1.08 4.25
C ALA A 266 -16.79 1.10 2.73
N PHE A 267 -17.36 0.10 2.04
CA PHE A 267 -17.29 0.00 0.58
C PHE A 267 -18.40 0.77 -0.16
N ASP A 268 -19.39 1.34 0.53
CA ASP A 268 -20.49 2.05 -0.12
C ASP A 268 -20.10 3.49 -0.51
N ILE A 269 -19.50 3.62 -1.69
CA ILE A 269 -19.13 4.93 -2.25
C ILE A 269 -20.36 5.78 -2.65
N SER A 270 -21.54 5.18 -2.80
CA SER A 270 -22.77 5.92 -3.16
C SER A 270 -23.31 6.75 -2.00
N ALA A 271 -22.86 6.47 -0.77
CA ALA A 271 -23.17 7.26 0.41
C ALA A 271 -22.44 8.61 0.46
N GLU A 272 -21.48 8.86 -0.45
CA GLU A 272 -20.78 10.15 -0.53
C GLU A 272 -21.55 11.16 -1.40
N PRO A 273 -21.61 12.45 -1.00
CA PRO A 273 -22.23 13.48 -1.81
C PRO A 273 -21.59 13.60 -3.19
N ASP A 274 -22.41 13.89 -4.22
CA ASP A 274 -21.92 14.02 -5.60
C ASP A 274 -20.85 15.10 -5.75
N ALA A 275 -21.00 16.24 -5.09
CA ALA A 275 -20.00 17.31 -5.11
C ALA A 275 -18.62 16.84 -4.60
N LEU A 276 -18.58 15.99 -3.58
CA LEU A 276 -17.34 15.42 -3.08
C LEU A 276 -16.75 14.43 -4.08
N ARG A 277 -17.58 13.58 -4.66
CA ARG A 277 -17.15 12.65 -5.72
C ARG A 277 -16.60 13.39 -6.94
N ASP A 278 -17.19 14.53 -7.31
CA ASP A 278 -16.74 15.38 -8.41
C ASP A 278 -15.39 16.04 -8.09
N SER A 279 -15.15 16.44 -6.84
CA SER A 279 -13.88 17.06 -6.42
C SER A 279 -12.67 16.14 -6.55
N TYR A 280 -12.86 14.81 -6.45
CA TYR A 280 -11.83 13.81 -6.72
C TYR A 280 -11.69 13.49 -8.22
N GLY A 281 -12.66 13.91 -9.04
CA GLY A 281 -12.81 13.53 -10.44
C GLY A 281 -13.55 12.21 -10.66
N ARG A 282 -14.49 12.21 -11.62
CA ARG A 282 -15.31 11.06 -12.03
C ARG A 282 -14.55 10.12 -12.98
N HIS A 283 -13.40 9.66 -12.52
CA HIS A 283 -12.56 8.66 -13.19
C HIS A 283 -12.05 7.65 -12.16
N THR A 284 -11.52 6.53 -12.65
CA THR A 284 -11.10 5.40 -11.81
C THR A 284 -10.17 5.81 -10.67
N PHE A 285 -9.18 6.68 -10.90
CA PHE A 285 -8.21 7.08 -9.86
C PHE A 285 -8.87 7.89 -8.74
N GLY A 286 -9.69 8.89 -9.09
CA GLY A 286 -10.38 9.75 -8.13
C GLY A 286 -11.36 8.97 -7.27
N GLN A 287 -12.21 8.16 -7.90
CA GLN A 287 -13.18 7.35 -7.15
C GLN A 287 -12.51 6.24 -6.34
N SER A 288 -11.35 5.73 -6.77
CA SER A 288 -10.56 4.77 -5.98
C SER A 288 -9.89 5.42 -4.77
N ALA A 289 -9.41 6.65 -4.90
CA ALA A 289 -8.89 7.45 -3.80
C ALA A 289 -9.99 7.80 -2.79
N LEU A 290 -11.18 8.20 -3.25
CA LEU A 290 -12.33 8.44 -2.38
C LEU A 290 -12.76 7.17 -1.62
N LEU A 291 -12.81 6.03 -2.31
CA LEU A 291 -13.07 4.75 -1.65
C LEU A 291 -11.95 4.40 -0.65
N ALA A 292 -10.68 4.67 -0.96
CA ALA A 292 -9.58 4.48 -0.03
C ALA A 292 -9.75 5.34 1.23
N ARG A 293 -10.17 6.60 1.11
CA ARG A 293 -10.51 7.46 2.25
C ARG A 293 -11.60 6.84 3.12
N ARG A 294 -12.70 6.36 2.53
CA ARG A 294 -13.77 5.68 3.30
C ARG A 294 -13.26 4.45 4.04
N LEU A 295 -12.40 3.67 3.40
CA LEU A 295 -11.85 2.45 3.97
C LEU A 295 -11.00 2.72 5.21
N ILE A 296 -10.13 3.72 5.16
CA ILE A 296 -9.29 4.08 6.32
C ILE A 296 -10.12 4.66 7.47
N GLU A 297 -11.20 5.39 7.20
CA GLU A 297 -12.15 5.86 8.23
C GLU A 297 -12.82 4.70 8.97
N HIS A 298 -13.09 3.61 8.25
CA HIS A 298 -13.63 2.37 8.81
C HIS A 298 -12.53 1.44 9.38
N GLY A 299 -11.28 1.92 9.46
CA GLY A 299 -10.19 1.24 10.15
C GLY A 299 -9.35 0.28 9.30
N VAL A 300 -9.36 0.41 7.97
CA VAL A 300 -8.35 -0.25 7.13
C VAL A 300 -6.97 0.39 7.41
N THR A 301 -5.96 -0.44 7.61
CA THR A 301 -4.60 0.01 7.98
C THR A 301 -3.78 0.41 6.76
N PHE A 302 -3.95 -0.32 5.64
CA PHE A 302 -3.22 -0.06 4.40
C PHE A 302 -4.17 -0.19 3.21
N VAL A 303 -4.17 0.80 2.32
CA VAL A 303 -4.91 0.74 1.06
C VAL A 303 -3.95 1.00 -0.10
N THR A 304 -3.92 0.10 -1.08
CA THR A 304 -3.24 0.35 -2.35
C THR A 304 -4.27 0.77 -3.40
N VAL A 305 -4.18 2.02 -3.84
CA VAL A 305 -4.88 2.58 -5.01
C VAL A 305 -3.99 2.33 -6.23
N ASN A 306 -4.39 1.39 -7.07
CA ASN A 306 -3.62 1.04 -8.25
C ASN A 306 -4.00 1.96 -9.42
N CYS A 307 -3.05 2.80 -9.82
CA CYS A 307 -3.21 3.74 -10.91
C CYS A 307 -2.35 3.26 -12.08
N VAL A 308 -2.95 2.67 -13.10
CA VAL A 308 -2.23 2.05 -14.22
C VAL A 308 -2.91 2.38 -15.56
N PRO A 309 -2.18 2.36 -16.70
CA PRO A 309 -0.77 1.95 -16.89
C PRO A 309 0.21 3.13 -17.13
N TRP A 310 1.39 3.14 -16.49
CA TRP A 310 2.39 4.22 -16.61
C TRP A 310 3.50 3.99 -17.65
N ASP A 311 3.52 2.82 -18.32
CA ASP A 311 4.65 2.40 -19.17
C ASP A 311 4.70 3.12 -20.52
N HIS A 312 5.09 4.41 -20.53
CA HIS A 312 4.98 5.32 -21.68
C HIS A 312 6.28 5.46 -22.49
N HIS A 313 6.80 4.34 -22.98
CA HIS A 313 8.04 4.34 -23.76
C HIS A 313 7.86 4.33 -25.29
N GLY A 314 6.63 4.49 -25.78
CA GLY A 314 6.31 4.67 -27.20
C GLY A 314 6.48 3.44 -28.09
N SER A 315 6.80 2.27 -27.53
CA SER A 315 6.85 1.01 -28.28
C SER A 315 5.45 0.54 -28.71
N ALA A 316 5.39 -0.45 -29.61
CA ALA A 316 4.12 -1.01 -30.06
C ALA A 316 3.23 -1.46 -28.87
N GLY A 317 2.03 -0.91 -28.77
CA GLY A 317 1.10 -1.20 -27.67
C GLY A 317 1.39 -0.45 -26.36
N ARG A 318 2.22 0.59 -26.40
CA ARG A 318 2.51 1.50 -25.28
C ARG A 318 2.30 2.94 -25.69
N TYR A 319 1.89 3.77 -24.74
CA TYR A 319 1.72 5.20 -24.98
C TYR A 319 3.06 5.87 -25.26
N LYS A 320 3.02 6.90 -26.10
CA LYS A 320 4.06 7.93 -26.13
C LYS A 320 4.06 8.71 -24.81
N THR A 321 5.15 9.37 -24.47
CA THR A 321 5.24 10.15 -23.21
C THR A 321 4.13 11.19 -23.14
N GLU A 322 3.90 11.94 -24.22
CA GLU A 322 2.89 12.99 -24.26
C GLU A 322 1.46 12.44 -24.08
N GLU A 323 1.11 11.42 -24.85
CA GLU A 323 -0.20 10.76 -24.79
C GLU A 323 -0.49 10.17 -23.40
N GLY A 324 0.50 9.45 -22.85
CA GLY A 324 0.38 8.83 -21.54
C GLY A 324 0.27 9.86 -20.41
N ALA A 325 1.09 10.92 -20.47
CA ALA A 325 1.05 12.00 -19.50
C ALA A 325 -0.31 12.72 -19.48
N HIS A 326 -0.85 13.13 -20.64
CA HIS A 326 -2.19 13.75 -20.71
C HIS A 326 -3.30 12.84 -20.19
N LYS A 327 -3.17 11.53 -20.38
CA LYS A 327 -4.20 10.57 -19.97
C LYS A 327 -4.18 10.27 -18.47
N LEU A 328 -3.01 10.35 -17.82
CA LEU A 328 -2.81 9.74 -16.50
C LEU A 328 -2.40 10.73 -15.42
N ILE A 329 -1.69 11.80 -15.78
CA ILE A 329 -1.26 12.81 -14.82
C ILE A 329 -2.43 13.65 -14.31
N PRO A 330 -3.33 14.21 -15.14
CA PRO A 330 -4.45 14.99 -14.63
C PRO A 330 -5.40 14.19 -13.71
N PRO A 331 -5.75 12.92 -14.02
CA PRO A 331 -6.49 12.08 -13.07
C PRO A 331 -5.75 11.79 -11.77
N LEU A 332 -4.42 11.65 -11.79
CA LEU A 332 -3.61 11.47 -10.58
C LEU A 332 -3.58 12.77 -9.75
N ASP A 333 -3.41 13.91 -10.42
CA ASP A 333 -3.40 15.25 -9.84
C ASP A 333 -4.69 15.50 -9.03
N ALA A 334 -5.84 15.36 -9.68
CA ALA A 334 -7.15 15.53 -9.04
C ALA A 334 -7.39 14.54 -7.90
N ALA A 335 -7.02 13.26 -8.08
CA ALA A 335 -7.24 12.22 -7.07
C ALA A 335 -6.44 12.46 -5.79
N ILE A 336 -5.16 12.79 -5.90
CA ILE A 336 -4.30 13.06 -4.73
C ILE A 336 -4.68 14.38 -4.08
N ALA A 337 -4.89 15.45 -4.86
CA ALA A 337 -5.26 16.75 -4.31
C ALA A 337 -6.62 16.73 -3.60
N GLY A 338 -7.61 16.07 -4.20
CA GLY A 338 -8.92 15.85 -3.59
C GLY A 338 -8.82 15.05 -2.29
N LEU A 339 -8.01 13.98 -2.29
CA LEU A 339 -7.75 13.17 -1.10
C LEU A 339 -7.11 13.99 0.03
N VAL A 340 -6.05 14.75 -0.26
CA VAL A 340 -5.36 15.55 0.76
C VAL A 340 -6.30 16.57 1.40
N ARG A 341 -7.11 17.28 0.61
CA ARG A 341 -8.12 18.22 1.13
C ARG A 341 -9.15 17.54 2.01
N ASP A 342 -9.73 16.44 1.54
CA ASP A 342 -10.74 15.69 2.29
C ASP A 342 -10.17 15.10 3.59
N LEU A 343 -8.90 14.68 3.61
CA LEU A 343 -8.23 14.23 4.83
C LEU A 343 -8.02 15.38 5.83
N MET A 344 -7.73 16.59 5.37
CA MET A 344 -7.67 17.78 6.23
C MET A 344 -9.04 18.10 6.83
N ASP A 345 -10.07 18.18 5.98
CA ASP A 345 -11.43 18.53 6.38
C ASP A 345 -12.00 17.53 7.41
N ARG A 346 -11.57 16.27 7.34
CA ARG A 346 -12.02 15.19 8.24
C ARG A 346 -11.14 15.00 9.48
N GLY A 347 -10.07 15.77 9.62
CA GLY A 347 -9.11 15.61 10.72
C GLY A 347 -8.33 14.29 10.66
N LEU A 348 -8.16 13.72 9.47
CA LEU A 348 -7.39 12.50 9.21
C LEU A 348 -5.96 12.78 8.73
N TYR A 349 -5.65 14.05 8.41
CA TYR A 349 -4.35 14.48 7.89
C TYR A 349 -3.16 13.92 8.68
N GLU A 350 -3.17 14.03 10.00
CA GLU A 350 -2.07 13.55 10.87
C GLU A 350 -1.93 12.02 10.89
N LYS A 351 -3.02 11.28 10.66
CA LYS A 351 -3.06 9.83 10.86
C LYS A 351 -2.83 9.04 9.58
N THR A 352 -3.04 9.67 8.44
CA THR A 352 -3.01 9.03 7.13
C THR A 352 -1.79 9.48 6.35
N LEU A 353 -0.85 8.58 6.08
CA LEU A 353 0.23 8.86 5.15
C LEU A 353 -0.23 8.53 3.72
N VAL A 354 -0.14 9.50 2.84
CA VAL A 354 -0.36 9.33 1.40
C VAL A 354 0.99 9.17 0.72
N VAL A 355 1.16 8.11 -0.07
CA VAL A 355 2.39 7.86 -0.84
C VAL A 355 2.04 7.64 -2.29
N ALA A 356 2.73 8.28 -3.23
CA ALA A 356 2.61 7.96 -4.66
C ALA A 356 3.98 7.59 -5.24
N MET A 357 4.07 6.38 -5.80
CA MET A 357 5.31 5.85 -6.34
C MET A 357 5.05 4.74 -7.37
N GLY A 358 6.02 4.54 -8.26
CA GLY A 358 6.12 3.36 -9.12
C GLY A 358 7.42 2.62 -8.87
N GLU A 359 7.72 1.65 -9.73
CA GLU A 359 8.89 0.78 -9.62
C GLU A 359 10.22 1.44 -9.97
N PHE A 360 10.21 2.52 -10.76
CA PHE A 360 11.36 3.35 -11.16
C PHE A 360 10.85 4.61 -11.89
N GLY A 361 11.74 5.40 -12.50
CA GLY A 361 11.39 6.53 -13.36
C GLY A 361 11.62 6.26 -14.85
N ARG A 362 11.78 7.34 -15.62
CA ARG A 362 11.93 7.28 -17.08
C ARG A 362 13.21 7.94 -17.56
N THR A 363 13.72 7.51 -18.71
CA THR A 363 14.97 8.08 -19.24
C THR A 363 14.82 9.58 -19.41
N PRO A 364 15.80 10.37 -18.96
CA PRO A 364 15.69 11.82 -19.06
C PRO A 364 15.85 12.35 -20.48
N ARG A 365 16.43 11.55 -21.39
CA ARG A 365 16.41 11.81 -22.82
C ARG A 365 15.27 11.05 -23.48
N MET A 366 14.52 11.72 -24.35
CA MET A 366 13.48 11.11 -25.17
C MET A 366 14.09 10.13 -26.19
N ASN A 367 13.43 9.00 -26.42
CA ASN A 367 13.84 8.00 -27.40
C ASN A 367 13.28 8.33 -28.81
N ARG A 368 13.71 7.57 -29.82
CA ARG A 368 13.28 7.74 -31.22
C ARG A 368 11.78 7.50 -31.47
N TYR A 369 11.05 6.97 -30.49
CA TYR A 369 9.63 6.63 -30.57
C TYR A 369 8.74 7.66 -29.85
N ALA A 370 9.29 8.84 -29.51
CA ALA A 370 8.60 9.86 -28.72
C ALA A 370 8.13 9.34 -27.35
N GLY A 371 8.90 8.42 -26.77
CA GLY A 371 8.73 7.92 -25.41
C GLY A 371 10.00 8.13 -24.57
N ARG A 372 9.95 7.64 -23.34
CA ARG A 372 11.12 7.51 -22.47
C ARG A 372 11.26 6.06 -21.98
N ASP A 373 12.46 5.51 -22.05
CA ASP A 373 12.74 4.12 -21.65
C ASP A 373 12.82 3.99 -20.11
N HIS A 374 13.05 2.77 -19.60
CA HIS A 374 13.09 2.49 -18.16
C HIS A 374 14.33 3.09 -17.48
N TRP A 375 14.15 3.69 -16.29
CA TRP A 375 15.24 4.41 -15.60
C TRP A 375 15.22 4.30 -14.08
N GLY A 376 16.06 3.41 -13.53
CA GLY A 376 16.21 3.23 -12.08
C GLY A 376 17.29 4.11 -11.42
N ARG A 377 17.99 4.97 -12.18
CA ARG A 377 19.13 5.75 -11.64
C ARG A 377 18.69 6.96 -10.81
N THR A 378 17.53 7.52 -11.09
CA THR A 378 16.92 8.64 -10.35
C THR A 378 15.46 8.74 -10.72
N PHE A 379 14.59 8.84 -9.72
CA PHE A 379 13.17 9.05 -9.91
C PHE A 379 12.54 9.65 -8.65
N SER A 380 11.27 10.02 -8.77
CA SER A 380 10.54 10.72 -7.72
C SER A 380 9.54 9.82 -6.99
N VAL A 381 9.41 10.05 -5.68
CA VAL A 381 8.34 9.54 -4.82
C VAL A 381 7.68 10.70 -4.12
N LEU A 382 6.35 10.74 -4.13
CA LEU A 382 5.57 11.71 -3.39
C LEU A 382 5.16 11.13 -2.04
N MET A 383 5.27 11.94 -0.98
CA MET A 383 4.66 11.70 0.32
C MET A 383 3.79 12.91 0.70
N GLY A 384 2.71 12.68 1.43
CA GLY A 384 1.80 13.71 1.91
C GLY A 384 1.09 13.28 3.18
N CYS A 385 0.63 14.25 3.98
CA CYS A 385 -0.09 13.98 5.24
C CYS A 385 0.77 13.17 6.25
N GLY A 386 0.15 12.44 7.17
CA GLY A 386 0.81 11.53 8.12
C GLY A 386 1.51 12.22 9.29
N GLY A 387 1.25 13.51 9.52
CA GLY A 387 1.85 14.29 10.60
C GLY A 387 3.36 14.45 10.50
N MET A 388 3.88 14.29 9.27
CA MET A 388 5.28 14.49 8.95
C MET A 388 5.52 15.93 8.50
N LYS A 389 6.79 16.32 8.48
CA LYS A 389 7.21 17.62 7.95
C LYS A 389 7.03 17.66 6.43
N MET A 390 5.93 18.23 5.98
CA MET A 390 5.63 18.47 4.56
C MET A 390 6.18 19.82 4.10
N GLY A 391 5.88 20.21 2.85
CA GLY A 391 6.27 21.49 2.29
C GLY A 391 7.74 21.55 1.92
N GLN A 392 8.28 20.45 1.38
CA GLN A 392 9.69 20.36 1.04
C GLN A 392 9.99 19.43 -0.12
N VAL A 393 11.17 19.62 -0.69
CA VAL A 393 11.77 18.71 -1.66
C VAL A 393 13.02 18.12 -1.03
N VAL A 394 13.11 16.80 -0.99
CA VAL A 394 14.27 16.07 -0.47
C VAL A 394 15.11 15.56 -1.64
N GLY A 395 16.38 15.94 -1.61
CA GLY A 395 17.37 15.59 -2.61
C GLY A 395 17.23 16.35 -3.92
N ARG A 396 18.29 16.23 -4.73
CA ARG A 396 18.43 16.96 -6.00
C ARG A 396 18.99 16.04 -7.08
N SER A 397 18.27 15.95 -8.20
CA SER A 397 18.73 15.31 -9.42
C SER A 397 19.55 16.30 -10.29
N SER A 398 20.26 15.78 -11.30
CA SER A 398 21.06 16.61 -12.20
C SER A 398 20.21 17.61 -13.00
N ALA A 399 20.84 18.62 -13.60
CA ALA A 399 20.14 19.61 -14.44
C ALA A 399 19.36 18.97 -15.61
N ARG A 400 19.75 17.76 -16.03
CA ARG A 400 19.08 16.96 -17.05
C ARG A 400 18.23 15.82 -16.47
N GLY A 401 18.13 15.68 -15.15
CA GLY A 401 17.36 14.62 -14.48
C GLY A 401 17.99 13.22 -14.55
N GLU A 402 19.28 13.10 -14.89
CA GLU A 402 19.94 11.83 -15.22
C GLU A 402 20.40 11.01 -14.02
N HIS A 403 20.88 11.67 -12.98
CA HIS A 403 21.46 11.02 -11.82
C HIS A 403 21.22 11.85 -10.56
N VAL A 404 21.36 11.21 -9.41
CA VAL A 404 21.33 11.84 -8.10
C VAL A 404 22.58 12.70 -7.96
N VAL A 405 22.38 13.97 -7.58
CA VAL A 405 23.48 14.89 -7.26
C VAL A 405 23.64 15.02 -5.75
N GLU A 406 22.53 15.14 -5.03
CA GLU A 406 22.54 15.31 -3.57
C GLU A 406 21.49 14.44 -2.90
N ARG A 407 21.83 13.92 -1.72
CA ARG A 407 20.95 13.16 -0.83
C ARG A 407 20.28 11.97 -1.55
N PRO A 408 21.02 10.88 -1.82
CA PRO A 408 20.40 9.66 -2.35
C PRO A 408 19.37 9.10 -1.37
N VAL A 409 18.26 8.60 -1.90
CA VAL A 409 17.23 7.88 -1.15
C VAL A 409 17.10 6.49 -1.75
N THR A 410 17.10 5.45 -0.91
CA THR A 410 16.94 4.07 -1.35
C THR A 410 15.48 3.63 -1.23
N PRO A 411 15.05 2.56 -1.93
CA PRO A 411 13.74 1.94 -1.70
C PRO A 411 13.52 1.55 -0.24
N GLN A 412 14.59 1.14 0.45
CA GLN A 412 14.57 0.77 1.86
C GLN A 412 14.28 1.98 2.76
N ASP A 413 14.83 3.16 2.47
CA ASP A 413 14.53 4.39 3.21
C ASP A 413 13.05 4.79 3.06
N VAL A 414 12.49 4.63 1.86
CA VAL A 414 11.07 4.84 1.58
C VAL A 414 10.22 3.87 2.42
N ALA A 415 10.56 2.58 2.40
CA ALA A 415 9.85 1.57 3.18
C ALA A 415 9.96 1.80 4.70
N ALA A 416 11.15 2.14 5.20
CA ALA A 416 11.40 2.45 6.60
C ALA A 416 10.58 3.68 7.06
N THR A 417 10.42 4.68 6.19
CA THR A 417 9.57 5.85 6.44
C THR A 417 8.10 5.45 6.61
N VAL A 418 7.58 4.59 5.73
CA VAL A 418 6.21 4.06 5.81
C VAL A 418 6.03 3.23 7.08
N TYR A 419 6.99 2.37 7.43
CA TYR A 419 6.93 1.57 8.64
C TYR A 419 6.97 2.44 9.90
N ARG A 420 7.83 3.46 9.95
CA ARG A 420 7.89 4.42 11.07
C ARG A 420 6.56 5.15 11.27
N HIS A 421 5.89 5.56 10.20
CA HIS A 421 4.54 6.14 10.28
C HIS A 421 3.55 5.20 10.97
N LEU A 422 3.61 3.92 10.60
CA LEU A 422 2.79 2.85 11.18
C LEU A 422 3.28 2.38 12.56
N GLY A 423 4.28 3.04 13.15
CA GLY A 423 4.87 2.65 14.43
C GLY A 423 5.54 1.29 14.41
N ILE A 424 6.02 0.84 13.25
CA ILE A 424 6.78 -0.39 13.07
C ILE A 424 8.26 -0.02 12.99
N ASP A 425 9.06 -0.50 13.94
CA ASP A 425 10.52 -0.40 13.89
C ASP A 425 11.06 -1.48 12.97
N SER A 426 11.25 -1.13 11.69
CA SER A 426 11.64 -2.08 10.65
C SER A 426 13.02 -2.72 10.86
N GLN A 427 13.90 -2.08 11.63
CA GLN A 427 15.24 -2.60 11.92
C GLN A 427 15.22 -3.64 13.06
N ARG A 428 14.19 -3.60 13.92
CA ARG A 428 14.04 -4.55 15.04
C ARG A 428 13.11 -5.72 14.72
N VAL A 429 12.31 -5.62 13.66
CA VAL A 429 11.38 -6.68 13.28
C VAL A 429 12.07 -7.76 12.46
N VAL A 430 12.06 -8.97 13.00
CA VAL A 430 12.45 -10.21 12.31
C VAL A 430 11.23 -11.13 12.29
N ILE A 431 10.90 -11.65 11.12
CA ILE A 431 9.78 -12.57 10.91
C ILE A 431 10.36 -13.92 10.49
N HIS A 432 9.96 -15.00 11.15
CA HIS A 432 10.39 -16.34 10.74
C HIS A 432 9.58 -16.82 9.54
N ASP A 433 10.27 -17.38 8.55
CA ASP A 433 9.59 -17.99 7.40
C ASP A 433 9.04 -19.40 7.73
N ARG A 434 8.49 -20.08 6.71
CA ARG A 434 7.91 -21.42 6.88
C ARG A 434 8.92 -22.52 7.24
N LEU A 435 10.21 -22.25 7.09
CA LEU A 435 11.31 -23.12 7.45
C LEU A 435 12.01 -22.64 8.74
N ASP A 436 11.36 -21.74 9.49
CA ASP A 436 11.87 -21.13 10.72
C ASP A 436 13.16 -20.32 10.52
N ARG A 437 13.40 -19.82 9.29
CA ARG A 437 14.55 -18.96 9.01
C ARG A 437 14.22 -17.53 9.42
N PRO A 438 15.10 -16.85 10.18
CA PRO A 438 14.88 -15.45 10.55
C PRO A 438 15.00 -14.56 9.31
N MET A 439 13.91 -13.86 8.98
CA MET A 439 13.85 -12.93 7.87
C MET A 439 13.65 -11.51 8.42
N PRO A 440 14.67 -10.64 8.40
CA PRO A 440 14.47 -9.22 8.75
C PRO A 440 13.42 -8.58 7.85
N LEU A 441 12.66 -7.63 8.41
CA LEU A 441 11.65 -6.88 7.67
C LEU A 441 12.31 -5.94 6.65
N LEU A 442 13.44 -5.33 7.01
CA LEU A 442 14.37 -4.63 6.12
C LEU A 442 15.81 -4.93 6.57
N ASP A 443 16.73 -5.15 5.62
CA ASP A 443 18.15 -5.41 5.94
C ASP A 443 18.92 -4.11 6.21
N THR A 444 18.49 -3.01 5.57
CA THR A 444 19.13 -1.69 5.59
C THR A 444 18.05 -0.62 5.44
N GLY A 445 18.45 0.65 5.42
CA GLY A 445 17.58 1.79 5.20
C GLY A 445 17.09 2.43 6.49
N GLU A 446 17.03 3.75 6.47
CA GLU A 446 16.58 4.57 7.58
C GLU A 446 15.39 5.44 7.13
N PRO A 447 14.42 5.71 8.02
CA PRO A 447 13.37 6.67 7.71
C PRO A 447 13.99 8.00 7.24
N VAL A 448 13.41 8.60 6.20
CA VAL A 448 13.89 9.86 5.62
C VAL A 448 13.83 10.95 6.70
N ALA A 449 14.98 11.26 7.29
CA ALA A 449 15.08 12.08 8.48
C ALA A 449 14.44 13.46 8.29
N GLU A 450 14.51 14.03 7.11
CA GLU A 450 13.94 15.34 6.78
C GLU A 450 12.42 15.41 6.99
N LEU A 451 11.72 14.27 6.95
CA LEU A 451 10.28 14.18 7.18
C LEU A 451 9.92 14.11 8.67
N PHE A 452 10.90 13.90 9.55
CA PHE A 452 10.71 13.77 10.99
C PHE A 452 11.51 14.85 11.72
N GLY A 453 10.82 15.70 12.48
CA GLY A 453 11.44 16.80 13.25
C GLY A 453 12.33 16.32 14.39
#